data_AF-A0A945J4M7-F1
#
_entry.id   AF-A0A945J4M7-F1
#
_cell.length_a   1.000
_cell.length_b   1.000
_cell.length_c   1.000
_cell.angle_alpha   90.00
_cell.angle_beta   90.00
_cell.angle_gamma   90.00
#
_symmetry.space_group_name_H-M   'P 1'
#
loop_
_entity.id
_entity.type
_entity.pdbx_description
1 polymer ?
#
loop_
_entity_poly.entity_id
_entity_poly.type
_entity_poly.pdbx_seq_one_letter_code
_entity_poly.pdbx_strand_id
1 'polypeptide(L)'
;MKLPLVLKSYNLYHLLGLEDYSTGEQIKKRYWLLAKMYHPDRAETTEEENQLFILSTAAYNFLRDAKRRYSYERLLRSKEEKAIRYKSSELICQRQKTHKRYYSAQMTVDHDFNRFVDECR
;
A
#
# COMPACT_ATOMS: atom_id res chain seq x y z
N MET A 1 -13.47 3.91 17.38
CA MET A 1 -12.84 2.58 17.50
C MET A 1 -11.63 2.53 16.57
N LYS A 2 -10.43 2.28 17.11
CA LYS A 2 -9.16 2.29 16.36
C LYS A 2 -8.98 0.95 15.63
N LEU A 3 -8.43 0.98 14.41
CA LEU A 3 -7.97 -0.23 13.74
C LEU A 3 -6.91 -0.91 14.65
N PRO A 4 -6.99 -2.22 14.91
CA PRO A 4 -5.95 -2.93 15.63
C PRO A 4 -4.60 -2.67 14.98
N LEU A 5 -3.56 -2.34 15.77
CA LEU A 5 -2.24 -1.99 15.24
C LEU A 5 -1.66 -3.10 14.35
N VAL A 6 -1.96 -4.35 14.70
CA VAL A 6 -1.57 -5.56 13.95
C VAL A 6 -2.11 -5.56 12.52
N LEU A 7 -3.29 -4.98 12.29
CA LEU A 7 -3.92 -4.94 10.96
C LEU A 7 -3.46 -3.74 10.12
N LYS A 8 -2.63 -2.85 10.67
CA LYS A 8 -2.20 -1.63 9.97
C LYS A 8 -1.17 -1.91 8.87
N SER A 9 -0.37 -2.98 9.03
CA SER A 9 0.64 -3.42 8.06
C SER A 9 0.06 -4.25 6.91
N TYR A 10 -1.06 -4.92 7.13
CA TYR A 10 -1.65 -5.85 6.16
C TYR A 10 -2.84 -5.24 5.42
N ASN A 11 -3.07 -5.75 4.21
CA ASN A 11 -4.33 -5.51 3.51
C ASN A 11 -5.40 -6.47 4.05
N LEU A 12 -6.51 -5.92 4.57
CA LEU A 12 -7.61 -6.69 5.16
C LEU A 12 -8.29 -7.61 4.14
N TYR A 13 -8.35 -7.19 2.87
CA TYR A 13 -8.94 -8.00 1.80
C TYR A 13 -8.05 -9.19 1.47
N HIS A 14 -6.75 -8.98 1.30
CA HIS A 14 -5.80 -10.08 1.06
C HIS A 14 -5.72 -11.06 2.23
N LEU A 15 -5.90 -10.60 3.47
CA LEU A 15 -5.93 -11.47 4.64
C LEU A 15 -7.08 -12.49 4.58
N LEU A 16 -8.20 -12.10 3.97
CA LEU A 16 -9.35 -12.98 3.70
C LEU A 16 -9.24 -13.74 2.37
N GLY A 17 -8.15 -13.57 1.62
CA GLY A 17 -7.97 -14.12 0.28
C GLY A 17 -8.91 -13.51 -0.75
N LEU A 18 -9.22 -12.22 -0.62
CA LEU A 18 -10.07 -11.46 -1.53
C LEU A 18 -9.28 -10.40 -2.30
N GLU A 19 -9.85 -10.00 -3.43
CA GLU A 19 -9.44 -8.80 -4.14
C GLU A 19 -9.87 -7.55 -3.37
N ASP A 20 -9.13 -6.47 -3.65
CA ASP A 20 -9.42 -5.14 -3.13
C ASP A 20 -10.82 -4.70 -3.54
N TYR A 21 -11.51 -3.98 -2.65
CA TYR A 21 -12.86 -3.47 -2.88
C TYR A 21 -13.95 -4.55 -3.12
N SER A 22 -13.72 -5.79 -2.68
CA SER A 22 -14.72 -6.87 -2.75
C SER A 22 -16.02 -6.57 -1.99
N THR A 23 -17.12 -7.19 -2.44
CA THR A 23 -18.46 -6.94 -1.89
C THR A 23 -18.64 -7.55 -0.50
N GLY A 24 -19.57 -7.01 0.29
CA GLY A 24 -19.84 -7.50 1.65
C GLY A 24 -20.27 -8.96 1.70
N GLU A 25 -20.94 -9.42 0.64
CA GLU A 25 -21.33 -10.83 0.48
C GLU A 25 -20.12 -11.75 0.26
N GLN A 26 -19.16 -11.33 -0.57
CA GLN A 26 -17.91 -12.08 -0.80
C GLN A 26 -17.08 -12.16 0.48
N ILE A 27 -16.98 -11.05 1.23
CA ILE A 27 -16.32 -10.99 2.55
C ILE A 27 -16.96 -11.99 3.51
N LYS A 28 -18.28 -12.03 3.60
CA LYS A 28 -19.01 -12.98 4.46
C LYS A 28 -18.78 -14.44 4.03
N LYS A 29 -18.87 -14.72 2.73
CA LYS A 29 -18.67 -16.08 2.19
C LYS A 29 -17.25 -16.58 2.47
N ARG A 30 -16.23 -15.76 2.22
CA ARG A 30 -14.83 -16.13 2.49
C ARG A 30 -14.54 -16.33 3.96
N TYR A 31 -15.04 -15.44 4.82
CA TYR A 31 -14.91 -15.62 6.26
C TYR A 31 -15.52 -16.95 6.73
N TRP A 32 -16.70 -17.32 6.22
CA TRP A 32 -17.34 -18.59 6.58
C TRP A 32 -16.52 -19.82 6.16
N LEU A 33 -15.92 -19.78 4.96
CA LEU A 33 -15.02 -20.84 4.49
C LEU A 33 -13.76 -20.94 5.37
N LEU A 34 -13.12 -19.81 5.68
CA LEU A 34 -11.93 -19.75 6.53
C LEU A 34 -12.23 -20.23 7.96
N ALA A 35 -13.36 -19.79 8.52
CA ALA A 35 -13.78 -20.19 9.86
C ALA A 35 -14.05 -21.70 9.94
N LYS A 36 -14.61 -22.31 8.90
CA LYS A 36 -14.81 -23.76 8.84
C LYS A 36 -13.49 -24.52 8.70
N MET A 37 -12.52 -23.96 7.98
CA MET A 37 -11.21 -24.58 7.79
C MET A 37 -10.35 -24.51 9.06
N TYR A 38 -10.31 -23.36 9.72
CA TYR A 38 -9.40 -23.08 10.83
C TYR A 38 -10.11 -23.04 12.21
N HIS A 39 -11.26 -23.70 12.34
CA HIS A 39 -12.00 -23.71 13.61
C HIS A 39 -11.18 -24.41 14.71
N PRO A 40 -11.08 -23.85 15.94
CA PRO A 40 -10.29 -24.43 17.04
C PRO A 40 -10.79 -25.82 17.50
N ASP A 41 -12.03 -26.17 17.15
CA ASP A 41 -12.64 -27.48 17.45
C ASP A 41 -12.15 -28.62 16.53
N ARG A 42 -11.33 -28.32 15.51
CA ARG A 42 -10.61 -29.36 14.76
C ARG A 42 -9.43 -29.85 15.59
N ALA A 43 -9.35 -31.17 15.75
CA ALA A 43 -8.31 -31.85 16.53
C ALA A 43 -6.86 -31.63 16.02
N GLU A 44 -6.70 -31.12 14.80
CA GLU A 44 -5.42 -30.91 14.11
C GLU A 44 -5.09 -29.41 13.92
N THR A 45 -5.55 -28.54 14.81
CA THR A 45 -5.26 -27.10 14.69
C THR A 45 -3.84 -26.79 15.13
N THR A 46 -3.03 -26.29 14.20
CA THR A 46 -1.69 -25.77 14.51
C THR A 46 -1.79 -24.36 15.11
N GLU A 47 -0.74 -23.92 15.80
CA GLU A 47 -0.67 -22.55 16.33
C GLU A 47 -0.81 -21.50 15.22
N GLU A 48 -0.29 -21.79 14.03
CA GLU A 48 -0.39 -20.93 12.85
C GLU A 48 -1.84 -20.77 12.38
N GLU A 49 -2.60 -21.86 12.32
CA GLU A 49 -4.03 -21.83 11.94
C GLU A 49 -4.87 -21.04 12.95
N ASN A 50 -4.56 -21.18 14.23
CA ASN A 50 -5.19 -20.39 15.29
C ASN A 50 -4.90 -18.88 15.12
N GLN A 51 -3.66 -18.52 14.80
CA GLN A 51 -3.29 -17.13 14.51
C GLN A 51 -4.01 -16.59 13.27
N LEU A 52 -4.09 -17.37 12.19
CA LEU A 52 -4.83 -17.02 10.97
C LEU A 52 -6.32 -16.84 11.25
N PHE A 53 -6.91 -17.68 12.11
CA PHE A 53 -8.30 -17.55 12.54
C PHE A 53 -8.55 -16.25 13.32
N ILE A 54 -7.67 -15.90 14.26
CA ILE A 54 -7.75 -14.64 15.02
C ILE A 54 -7.64 -13.44 14.07
N LEU A 55 -6.67 -13.46 13.16
CA LEU A 55 -6.45 -12.39 12.19
C LEU A 55 -7.64 -12.23 11.23
N SER A 56 -8.15 -13.32 10.67
CA SER A 56 -9.29 -13.31 9.75
C SER A 56 -10.57 -12.84 10.44
N THR A 57 -10.78 -13.23 11.70
CA THR A 57 -11.89 -12.74 12.53
C THR A 57 -11.77 -11.24 12.80
N ALA A 58 -10.58 -10.75 13.12
CA ALA A 58 -10.35 -9.32 13.33
C ALA A 58 -10.57 -8.50 12.04
N ALA A 59 -10.10 -9.01 10.89
CA ALA A 59 -10.33 -8.39 9.58
C ALA A 59 -11.82 -8.37 9.21
N TYR A 60 -12.53 -9.50 9.38
CA TYR A 60 -13.96 -9.60 9.12
C TYR A 60 -14.77 -8.63 9.99
N ASN A 61 -14.49 -8.57 11.30
CA ASN A 61 -15.18 -7.66 12.22
C ASN A 61 -15.02 -6.18 11.83
N PHE A 62 -13.88 -5.83 11.23
CA PHE A 62 -13.66 -4.48 10.72
C PHE A 62 -14.39 -4.23 9.39
N LEU A 63 -14.28 -5.16 8.43
CA LEU A 63 -14.86 -5.02 7.08
C LEU A 63 -16.37 -5.23 7.03
N ARG A 64 -16.97 -5.90 8.02
CA ARG A 64 -18.41 -6.09 8.14
C ARG A 64 -19.17 -4.76 8.29
N ASP A 65 -18.59 -3.78 8.97
CA ASP A 65 -19.20 -2.47 9.15
C ASP A 65 -19.02 -1.60 7.91
N ALA A 66 -20.12 -1.29 7.22
CA ALA A 66 -20.09 -0.50 5.98
C ALA A 66 -19.37 0.85 6.12
N LYS A 67 -19.55 1.55 7.26
CA LYS A 67 -18.87 2.83 7.54
C LYS A 67 -17.35 2.66 7.65
N ARG A 68 -16.90 1.58 8.29
CA ARG A 68 -15.47 1.28 8.48
C ARG A 68 -14.83 0.84 7.17
N ARG A 69 -15.52 -0.03 6.44
CA ARG A 69 -15.12 -0.47 5.10
C ARG A 69 -14.91 0.73 4.17
N TYR A 70 -15.87 1.64 4.09
CA TYR A 70 -15.75 2.84 3.27
C TYR A 70 -14.55 3.71 3.66
N SER A 71 -14.30 3.90 4.96
CA SER A 71 -13.13 4.66 5.43
C SER A 71 -11.80 4.00 5.04
N TYR A 72 -11.78 2.68 4.98
CA TYR A 72 -10.61 1.88 4.60
C TYR A 72 -10.38 1.86 3.09
N GLU A 73 -11.44 1.72 2.30
CA GLU A 73 -11.38 1.85 0.84
C GLU A 73 -10.81 3.21 0.42
N ARG A 74 -11.21 4.30 1.10
CA ARG A 74 -10.63 5.63 0.87
C ARG A 74 -9.13 5.70 1.20
N LEU A 75 -8.70 4.99 2.25
CA LEU A 75 -7.30 4.89 2.63
C LEU A 75 -6.50 4.09 1.58
N LEU A 76 -7.03 2.98 1.08
CA LEU A 76 -6.41 2.16 0.03
C LEU A 76 -6.19 2.98 -1.24
N ARG A 77 -7.23 3.68 -1.73
CA ARG A 77 -7.12 4.56 -2.89
C ARG A 77 -6.02 5.61 -2.72
N SER A 78 -5.94 6.24 -1.55
CA SER A 78 -4.89 7.23 -1.26
C SER A 78 -3.48 6.64 -1.24
N LYS A 79 -3.33 5.34 -0.90
CA LYS A 79 -2.05 4.63 -0.94
C LYS A 79 -1.65 4.30 -2.39
N GLU A 80 -2.60 3.82 -3.19
CA GLU A 80 -2.41 3.55 -4.62
C GLU A 80 -2.01 4.82 -5.37
N GLU A 81 -2.70 5.94 -5.14
CA GLU A 81 -2.39 7.24 -5.75
C GLU A 81 -0.96 7.73 -5.42
N LYS A 82 -0.48 7.46 -4.20
CA LYS A 82 0.90 7.77 -3.79
C LYS A 82 1.92 6.85 -4.47
N ALA A 83 1.59 5.57 -4.65
CA ALA A 83 2.46 4.62 -5.33
C ALA A 83 2.59 4.92 -6.84
N ILE A 84 1.50 5.34 -7.49
CA ILE A 84 1.48 5.69 -8.93
C ILE A 84 2.25 6.98 -9.21
N ARG A 85 2.37 7.89 -8.24
CA ARG A 85 3.07 9.18 -8.38
C ARG A 85 4.59 9.04 -8.58
N TYR A 86 5.14 7.83 -8.53
CA TYR A 86 6.53 7.54 -8.88
C TYR A 86 6.63 6.73 -10.17
N LYS A 87 6.12 7.27 -11.29
CA LYS A 87 6.44 6.71 -12.61
C LYS A 87 7.87 7.07 -12.99
N SER A 88 8.77 6.10 -12.82
CA SER A 88 10.17 6.09 -13.26
C SER A 88 10.37 6.48 -14.74
N SER A 89 9.35 6.39 -15.59
CA SER A 89 9.42 6.87 -16.98
C SER A 89 9.56 8.38 -17.12
N GLU A 90 9.17 9.17 -16.10
CA GLU A 90 9.43 10.62 -16.07
C GLU A 90 10.83 10.96 -15.54
N LEU A 91 11.53 10.00 -14.90
CA LEU A 91 12.87 10.21 -14.33
C LEU A 91 14.02 9.68 -15.19
N ILE A 92 13.77 9.09 -16.37
CA ILE A 92 14.84 8.55 -17.23
C ILE A 92 15.21 9.47 -18.42
N CYS A 93 14.46 10.54 -18.72
CA CYS A 93 14.82 11.48 -19.81
C CYS A 93 15.50 12.80 -19.34
N GLN A 94 15.81 12.97 -18.05
CA GLN A 94 16.63 14.11 -17.61
C GLN A 94 18.13 13.79 -17.54
N ARG A 95 18.54 12.51 -17.57
CA ARG A 95 19.94 12.11 -17.40
C ARG A 95 20.70 11.77 -18.69
N GLN A 96 20.15 12.09 -19.86
CA GLN A 96 20.84 11.90 -21.15
C GLN A 96 21.22 13.21 -21.85
N LYS A 97 20.76 14.38 -21.38
CA LYS A 97 21.05 15.67 -22.05
C LYS A 97 22.17 16.51 -21.45
N THR A 98 22.75 16.15 -20.31
CA THR A 98 23.91 16.88 -19.77
C THR A 98 25.11 15.95 -19.64
N HIS A 99 25.63 15.53 -20.79
CA HIS A 99 27.03 15.13 -20.87
C HIS A 99 27.87 16.36 -20.44
N LYS A 100 28.69 16.16 -19.40
CA LYS A 100 29.66 17.10 -18.78
C LYS A 100 29.11 18.05 -17.71
N ARG A 101 29.09 17.58 -16.46
CA ARG A 101 29.40 18.43 -15.31
C ARG A 101 30.59 17.83 -14.56
N TYR A 102 31.74 18.47 -14.75
CA TYR A 102 32.91 18.37 -13.87
C TYR A 102 32.49 18.92 -12.51
N TYR A 103 32.67 18.16 -11.43
CA TYR A 103 32.58 18.71 -10.07
C TYR A 103 33.94 19.28 -9.71
N SER A 104 34.03 20.59 -9.42
CA SER A 104 35.16 21.14 -8.68
C SER A 104 34.89 21.01 -7.18
N ALA A 105 35.93 20.72 -6.41
CA ALA A 105 35.84 20.33 -5.00
C ALA A 105 35.50 21.47 -4.02
N GLN A 106 35.31 22.71 -4.48
CA GLN A 106 34.97 23.86 -3.66
C GLN A 106 33.70 24.50 -4.21
N MET A 107 32.54 24.06 -3.71
CA MET A 107 31.19 24.53 -4.06
C MET A 107 31.03 26.06 -3.87
N THR A 108 31.52 26.87 -4.81
CA THR A 108 31.53 28.33 -4.64
C THR A 108 31.06 29.14 -5.85
N VAL A 109 30.78 28.54 -7.01
CA VAL A 109 30.23 29.33 -8.14
C VAL A 109 29.32 28.49 -9.05
N ASP A 110 28.14 28.12 -8.57
CA ASP A 110 27.03 27.73 -9.46
C ASP A 110 26.32 29.02 -9.93
N HIS A 111 27.00 29.82 -10.77
CA HIS A 111 26.30 30.86 -11.50
C HIS A 111 25.49 30.21 -12.63
N ASP A 112 24.18 30.38 -12.51
CA ASP A 112 23.13 29.95 -13.43
C ASP A 112 23.56 30.07 -14.90
N PHE A 113 23.89 28.94 -15.50
CA PHE A 113 24.10 28.82 -16.95
C PHE A 113 22.88 29.30 -17.75
N ASN A 114 21.70 29.30 -17.12
CA ASN A 114 20.47 29.84 -17.70
C ASN A 114 20.50 31.37 -17.83
N ARG A 115 21.22 32.09 -16.95
CA ARG A 115 21.30 33.56 -16.99
C ARG A 115 22.17 34.07 -18.15
N PHE A 116 23.20 33.31 -18.54
CA PHE A 116 24.04 33.65 -19.69
C PHE A 116 23.29 33.55 -21.03
N VAL A 117 22.34 32.63 -21.14
CA VAL A 117 21.56 32.40 -22.38
C VAL A 117 20.53 33.50 -22.61
N ASP A 118 19.97 34.08 -21.54
CA ASP A 118 18.99 35.17 -21.62
C ASP A 118 19.64 36.54 -21.95
N GLU A 119 20.91 36.76 -21.61
CA GLU A 119 21.62 38.03 -21.85
C GLU A 119 22.17 38.15 -23.29
N CYS A 120 22.20 37.08 -24.08
CA CYS A 120 22.72 37.07 -25.46
C CYS A 120 21.64 37.12 -26.56
N ARG A 121 20.41 37.55 -26.24
CA ARG A 121 19.34 37.73 -27.22
C ARG A 121 18.94 39.18 -27.42
#